data_AF-G0RDW3-F1
#
_entry.id   AF-G0RDW3-F1
#
_cell.length_a   1.000
_cell.length_b   1.000
_cell.length_c   1.000
_cell.angle_alpha   90.00
_cell.angle_beta   90.00
_cell.angle_gamma   90.00
#
_symmetry.space_group_name_H-M   'P 1'
#
loop_
_entity.id
_entity.type
_entity.pdbx_description
1 polymer ?
#
loop_
_entity_poly.entity_id
_entity_poly.type
_entity_poly.pdbx_seq_one_letter_code
_entity_poly.pdbx_strand_id
1 'polypeptide(L)'
;MTGSGKTTFIANATGRTDLQIGHTLTSCTQEIQIIETTIDGRTVRFVDTPGFSDTYLSDTEVLEMIADYLSAGYSKEMRLSGIIYLHPISDNRVTHHATKNLDMFRKLTGEKNLKNVILATSMWDKVSPEEGLNRERELQGNFWSVFMAFGAQYCRHDASAQSAKKIASMLMDNEPFFLELQEEMGKDNKALKDTAAGREIMSQLSQLKEQQQKELAEMKEML
;
A
#
# COMPACT_ATOMS: atom_id res chain seq x y z
N MET A 1 -2.66 0.68 -3.91
CA MET A 1 -3.69 1.36 -4.72
C MET A 1 -3.08 2.38 -5.64
N THR A 2 -3.40 2.28 -6.93
CA THR A 2 -3.10 3.30 -7.93
C THR A 2 -4.07 4.47 -7.80
N GLY A 3 -3.62 5.67 -8.12
CA GLY A 3 -4.40 6.89 -7.92
C GLY A 3 -4.54 7.34 -6.46
N SER A 4 -3.95 6.66 -5.46
CA SER A 4 -4.08 7.10 -4.06
C SER A 4 -3.25 8.35 -3.69
N GLY A 5 -2.36 8.79 -4.58
CA GLY A 5 -1.53 9.98 -4.37
C GLY A 5 -0.18 9.72 -3.68
N LYS A 6 0.39 8.51 -3.77
CA LYS A 6 1.67 8.15 -3.13
C LYS A 6 2.82 9.07 -3.59
N THR A 7 3.00 9.21 -4.89
CA THR A 7 4.02 10.10 -5.47
C THR A 7 3.76 11.56 -5.14
N THR A 8 2.49 12.01 -5.13
CA THR A 8 2.10 13.36 -4.70
C THR A 8 2.42 13.59 -3.22
N PHE A 9 2.17 12.61 -2.35
CA PHE A 9 2.54 12.68 -0.94
C PHE A 9 4.05 12.85 -0.77
N ILE A 10 4.85 12.09 -1.50
CA ILE A 10 6.32 12.19 -1.47
C ILE A 10 6.78 13.55 -2.02
N ALA A 11 6.19 14.04 -3.12
CA ALA A 11 6.46 15.37 -3.64
C ALA A 11 6.18 16.47 -2.59
N ASN A 12 5.03 16.37 -1.91
CA ASN A 12 4.66 17.27 -0.82
C ASN A 12 5.63 17.20 0.38
N ALA A 13 6.03 15.99 0.79
CA ALA A 13 6.97 15.80 1.90
C ALA A 13 8.36 16.35 1.58
N THR A 14 8.81 16.18 0.34
CA THR A 14 10.18 16.49 -0.10
C THR A 14 10.33 17.92 -0.65
N GLY A 15 9.22 18.54 -1.08
CA GLY A 15 9.23 19.81 -1.82
C GLY A 15 9.69 19.68 -3.28
N ARG A 16 9.82 18.46 -3.81
CA ARG A 16 10.26 18.20 -5.18
C ARG A 16 9.12 18.42 -6.18
N THR A 17 9.45 19.06 -7.30
CA THR A 17 8.52 19.31 -8.42
C THR A 17 8.87 18.49 -9.67
N ASP A 18 9.98 17.76 -9.65
CA ASP A 18 10.51 16.97 -10.77
C ASP A 18 10.08 15.50 -10.71
N LEU A 19 9.38 15.09 -9.65
CA LEU A 19 8.77 13.77 -9.58
C LEU A 19 7.64 13.69 -10.62
N GLN A 20 7.60 12.58 -11.36
CA GLN A 20 6.54 12.33 -12.33
C GLN A 20 5.23 12.03 -11.59
N ILE A 21 4.48 13.08 -11.27
CA ILE A 21 3.17 12.97 -10.64
C ILE A 21 2.14 12.65 -11.73
N GLY A 22 1.48 11.52 -11.57
CA GLY A 22 0.44 11.13 -12.51
C GLY A 22 -0.86 11.90 -12.36
N HIS A 23 -1.02 12.91 -13.19
CA HIS A 23 -2.28 13.63 -13.37
C HIS A 23 -3.14 13.06 -14.52
N THR A 24 -2.63 12.08 -15.27
CA THR A 24 -3.31 11.38 -16.35
C THR A 24 -3.48 9.89 -16.03
N LEU A 25 -4.48 9.24 -16.63
CA LEU A 25 -4.75 7.80 -16.50
C LEU A 25 -3.53 6.91 -16.85
N THR A 26 -2.57 7.44 -17.61
CA THR A 26 -1.34 6.77 -18.06
C THR A 26 -0.14 6.89 -17.14
N SER A 27 -0.21 7.74 -16.12
CA SER A 27 0.94 8.04 -15.28
C SER A 27 0.79 7.32 -13.93
N CYS A 28 1.08 6.03 -13.97
CA CYS A 28 1.20 5.20 -12.79
C CYS A 28 2.69 4.94 -12.54
N THR A 29 3.13 4.94 -11.29
CA THR A 29 4.48 4.51 -10.93
C THR A 29 4.64 3.03 -11.33
N GLN A 30 5.48 2.76 -12.33
CA GLN A 30 5.73 1.41 -12.85
C GLN A 30 7.01 0.78 -12.30
N GLU A 31 7.85 1.57 -11.61
CA GLU A 31 9.11 1.13 -11.02
C GLU A 31 9.21 1.61 -9.56
N ILE A 32 9.92 0.87 -8.71
CA ILE A 32 10.20 1.34 -7.35
C ILE A 32 11.20 2.50 -7.41
N GLN A 33 10.84 3.63 -6.83
CA GLN A 33 11.69 4.83 -6.78
C GLN A 33 12.13 5.12 -5.35
N ILE A 34 13.39 5.52 -5.20
CA ILE A 34 13.95 5.95 -3.92
C ILE A 34 14.12 7.46 -3.95
N ILE A 35 13.43 8.16 -3.05
CA ILE A 35 13.48 9.62 -2.95
C ILE A 35 13.95 10.01 -1.56
N GLU A 36 15.06 10.75 -1.49
CA GLU A 36 15.62 11.25 -0.23
C GLU A 36 15.28 12.72 -0.01
N THR A 37 15.08 13.08 1.25
CA THR A 37 14.96 14.47 1.71
C THR A 37 15.40 14.59 3.17
N THR A 38 15.41 15.80 3.71
CA THR A 38 15.64 16.03 5.14
C THR A 38 14.35 16.51 5.80
N ILE A 39 13.91 15.80 6.83
CA ILE A 39 12.78 16.17 7.68
C ILE A 39 13.31 16.24 9.11
N ASP A 40 13.05 17.33 9.83
CA ASP A 40 13.47 17.55 11.21
C ASP A 40 14.97 17.24 11.48
N GLY A 41 15.83 17.60 10.51
CA GLY A 41 17.27 17.42 10.58
C GLY A 41 17.77 15.98 10.35
N ARG A 42 16.90 15.03 9.99
CA ARG A 42 17.27 13.64 9.66
C ARG A 42 17.02 13.35 8.19
N THR A 43 17.89 12.55 7.59
CA THR A 43 17.68 12.03 6.23
C THR A 43 16.54 11.02 6.24
N VAL A 44 15.51 11.30 5.45
CA VAL A 44 14.37 10.42 5.23
C VAL A 44 14.43 9.90 3.80
N ARG A 45 14.36 8.58 3.66
CA ARG A 45 14.30 7.89 2.37
C ARG A 45 12.91 7.31 2.17
N PHE A 46 12.17 7.88 1.23
CA PHE A 46 10.91 7.33 0.76
C PHE A 46 11.18 6.27 -0.30
N VAL A 47 10.46 5.16 -0.19
CA VAL A 47 10.39 4.12 -1.23
C VAL A 47 9.01 4.25 -1.86
N ASP A 48 8.92 4.91 -3.00
CA ASP A 48 7.68 4.95 -3.78
C ASP A 48 7.53 3.63 -4.53
N THR A 49 6.35 3.04 -4.46
CA THR A 49 6.06 1.76 -5.09
C THR A 49 4.92 1.91 -6.08
N PRO A 50 4.87 1.05 -7.12
CA PRO A 50 3.62 0.79 -7.80
C PRO A 50 2.50 0.47 -6.81
N GLY A 51 1.26 0.84 -7.13
CA GLY A 51 0.13 0.53 -6.28
C GLY A 51 -0.45 -0.84 -6.62
N PHE A 52 -0.83 -1.64 -5.62
CA PHE A 52 -1.79 -2.73 -5.87
C PHE A 52 -3.09 -2.18 -6.50
N SER A 53 -3.82 -2.97 -7.27
CA SER A 53 -4.88 -2.55 -8.18
C SER A 53 -4.38 -1.53 -9.23
N ASP A 54 -3.20 -1.76 -9.80
CA ASP A 54 -2.67 -0.92 -10.87
C ASP A 54 -3.46 -1.14 -12.18
N THR A 55 -3.46 -0.13 -13.04
CA THR A 55 -4.12 -0.21 -14.36
C THR A 55 -3.27 -0.99 -15.37
N TYR A 56 -1.95 -1.01 -15.18
CA TYR A 56 -0.97 -1.56 -16.11
C TYR A 56 -0.25 -2.78 -15.54
N LEU A 57 -0.05 -2.83 -14.23
CA LEU A 57 0.60 -3.94 -13.55
C LEU A 57 -0.42 -4.81 -12.82
N SER A 58 -0.27 -6.12 -12.92
CA SER A 58 -0.98 -7.07 -12.08
C SER A 58 -0.50 -6.99 -10.63
N ASP A 59 -1.37 -7.36 -9.68
CA ASP A 59 -0.98 -7.39 -8.27
C ASP A 59 0.18 -8.35 -7.99
N THR A 60 0.33 -9.40 -8.82
CA THR A 60 1.47 -10.32 -8.76
C THR A 60 2.76 -9.65 -9.17
N GLU A 61 2.76 -8.86 -10.23
CA GLU A 61 3.95 -8.11 -10.66
C GLU A 61 4.33 -7.05 -9.61
N VAL A 62 3.34 -6.35 -9.03
CA VAL A 62 3.60 -5.40 -7.95
C VAL A 62 4.20 -6.09 -6.73
N LEU A 63 3.68 -7.27 -6.35
CA LEU A 63 4.21 -8.05 -5.23
C LEU A 63 5.63 -8.55 -5.52
N GLU A 64 5.91 -9.04 -6.72
CA GLU A 64 7.24 -9.47 -7.16
C GLU A 64 8.26 -8.33 -7.08
N MET A 65 7.91 -7.14 -7.56
CA MET A 65 8.78 -5.97 -7.47
C MET A 65 9.11 -5.59 -6.02
N ILE A 66 8.11 -5.62 -5.14
CA ILE A 66 8.31 -5.34 -3.71
C ILE A 66 9.19 -6.42 -3.08
N ALA A 67 8.93 -7.70 -3.41
CA ALA A 67 9.70 -8.82 -2.92
C ALA A 67 11.18 -8.75 -3.34
N ASP A 68 11.46 -8.42 -4.59
CA ASP A 68 12.82 -8.26 -5.12
C ASP A 68 13.55 -7.11 -4.44
N TYR A 69 12.87 -5.97 -4.26
CA TYR A 69 13.42 -4.82 -3.54
C TYR A 69 13.78 -5.17 -2.09
N LEU A 70 12.88 -5.83 -1.37
CA LEU A 70 13.09 -6.21 0.03
C LEU A 70 14.15 -7.31 0.17
N SER A 71 14.21 -8.27 -0.74
CA SER A 71 15.20 -9.36 -0.74
C SER A 71 16.61 -8.82 -0.97
N ALA A 72 16.78 -7.91 -1.93
CA ALA A 72 18.04 -7.20 -2.14
C ALA A 72 18.44 -6.38 -0.90
N GLY A 73 17.46 -5.81 -0.20
CA GLY A 73 17.65 -5.06 1.04
C GLY A 73 18.00 -5.93 2.26
N TYR A 74 17.46 -7.14 2.39
CA TYR A 74 17.70 -8.02 3.54
C TYR A 74 19.18 -8.40 3.69
N SER A 75 19.84 -8.72 2.57
CA SER A 75 21.28 -9.00 2.55
C SER A 75 22.15 -7.82 3.03
N LYS A 76 21.58 -6.61 3.04
CA LYS A 76 22.23 -5.36 3.47
C LYS A 76 21.68 -4.85 4.80
N GLU A 77 20.94 -5.69 5.54
CA GLU A 77 20.24 -5.34 6.79
C GLU A 77 19.32 -4.11 6.67
N MET A 78 18.74 -3.89 5.48
CA MET A 78 17.79 -2.79 5.27
C MET A 78 16.52 -3.02 6.09
N ARG A 79 16.28 -2.12 7.05
CA ARG A 79 15.09 -2.09 7.91
C ARG A 79 14.26 -0.86 7.61
N LEU A 80 12.95 -0.97 7.82
CA LEU A 80 12.01 0.15 7.67
C LEU A 80 11.72 0.77 9.03
N SER A 81 11.57 2.09 9.07
CA SER A 81 11.01 2.79 10.24
C SER A 81 9.47 2.79 10.23
N GLY A 82 8.85 2.61 9.07
CA GLY A 82 7.41 2.49 8.98
C GLY A 82 6.89 2.38 7.55
N ILE A 83 5.58 2.20 7.44
CA ILE A 83 4.87 2.12 6.16
C ILE A 83 3.69 3.07 6.19
N ILE A 84 3.47 3.77 5.08
CA ILE A 84 2.30 4.62 4.88
C ILE A 84 1.40 3.92 3.87
N TYR A 85 0.23 3.45 4.31
CA TYR A 85 -0.81 2.94 3.43
C TYR A 85 -1.75 4.09 3.09
N LEU A 86 -1.72 4.55 1.84
CA LEU A 86 -2.50 5.70 1.38
C LEU A 86 -3.76 5.25 0.62
N HIS A 87 -4.92 5.75 1.04
CA HIS A 87 -6.23 5.48 0.44
C HIS A 87 -6.96 6.79 0.10
N PRO A 88 -7.41 6.99 -1.15
CA PRO A 88 -8.18 8.17 -1.51
C PRO A 88 -9.59 8.07 -0.93
N ILE A 89 -10.00 9.05 -0.14
CA ILE A 89 -11.36 9.07 0.46
C ILE A 89 -12.45 9.23 -0.60
N SER A 90 -12.07 9.68 -1.80
CA SER A 90 -12.94 9.80 -2.96
C SER A 90 -13.35 8.47 -3.57
N ASP A 91 -12.80 7.34 -3.14
CA ASP A 91 -13.25 6.05 -3.63
C ASP A 91 -14.64 5.71 -3.10
N ASN A 92 -15.60 5.56 -4.02
CA ASN A 92 -17.01 5.38 -3.72
C ASN A 92 -17.35 3.96 -3.26
N ARG A 93 -16.42 3.00 -3.43
CA ARG A 93 -16.62 1.58 -3.14
C ARG A 93 -15.32 0.94 -2.72
N VAL A 94 -15.30 0.35 -1.52
CA VAL A 94 -14.29 -0.66 -1.21
C VAL A 94 -14.76 -1.95 -1.87
N THR A 95 -14.08 -2.33 -2.95
CA THR A 95 -14.39 -3.57 -3.68
C THR A 95 -13.89 -4.79 -2.91
N HIS A 96 -14.43 -5.98 -3.23
CA HIS A 96 -13.90 -7.23 -2.67
C HIS A 96 -12.39 -7.37 -2.91
N HIS A 97 -11.94 -6.94 -4.11
CA HIS A 97 -10.54 -6.87 -4.48
C HIS A 97 -9.72 -5.93 -3.59
N ALA A 98 -10.25 -4.77 -3.22
CA ALA A 98 -9.56 -3.85 -2.31
C ALA A 98 -9.39 -4.43 -0.90
N THR A 99 -10.40 -5.13 -0.38
CA THR A 99 -10.31 -5.85 0.91
C THR A 99 -9.25 -6.95 0.86
N LYS A 100 -9.21 -7.68 -0.25
CA LYS A 100 -8.22 -8.73 -0.53
C LYS A 100 -6.79 -8.20 -0.63
N ASN A 101 -6.59 -7.06 -1.27
CA ASN A 101 -5.31 -6.38 -1.33
C ASN A 101 -4.86 -5.84 0.03
N LEU A 102 -5.81 -5.38 0.84
CA LEU A 102 -5.54 -4.97 2.21
C LEU A 102 -5.12 -6.16 3.10
N ASP A 103 -5.72 -7.34 2.93
CA ASP A 103 -5.29 -8.54 3.65
C ASP A 103 -3.89 -9.02 3.23
N MET A 104 -3.60 -9.01 1.93
CA MET A 104 -2.25 -9.27 1.43
C MET A 104 -1.23 -8.27 2.02
N PHE A 105 -1.56 -6.97 2.05
CA PHE A 105 -0.72 -5.95 2.67
C PHE A 105 -0.46 -6.23 4.16
N ARG A 106 -1.49 -6.69 4.88
CA ARG A 106 -1.37 -7.13 6.28
C ARG A 106 -0.38 -8.29 6.42
N LYS A 107 -0.51 -9.31 5.58
CA LYS A 107 0.37 -10.51 5.59
C LYS A 107 1.80 -10.18 5.17
N LEU A 108 1.98 -9.30 4.19
CA LEU A 108 3.29 -8.80 3.77
C LEU A 108 4.00 -8.08 4.91
N THR A 109 3.26 -7.23 5.64
CA THR A 109 3.82 -6.43 6.75
C THR A 109 4.12 -7.28 7.98
N GLY A 110 3.22 -8.21 8.31
CA GLY A 110 3.25 -8.98 9.55
C GLY A 110 2.46 -8.28 10.66
N GLU A 111 1.61 -9.02 11.36
CA GLU A 111 0.70 -8.46 12.37
C GLU A 111 1.45 -7.77 13.53
N LYS A 112 2.60 -8.32 13.93
CA LYS A 112 3.50 -7.73 14.95
C LYS A 112 4.08 -6.35 14.57
N ASN A 113 4.10 -6.04 13.28
CA ASN A 113 4.70 -4.83 12.71
C ASN A 113 3.66 -3.75 12.38
N LEU A 114 2.36 -4.04 12.50
CA LEU A 114 1.30 -3.09 12.13
C LEU A 114 1.31 -1.81 12.98
N LYS A 115 1.88 -1.85 14.18
CA LYS A 115 2.17 -0.65 15.00
C LYS A 115 3.03 0.40 14.29
N ASN A 116 3.81 0.01 13.28
CA ASN A 116 4.65 0.89 12.48
C ASN A 116 3.98 1.30 11.15
N VAL A 117 2.67 1.08 11.02
CA VAL A 117 1.86 1.47 9.85
C VAL A 117 1.05 2.71 10.18
N ILE A 118 1.08 3.69 9.27
CA ILE A 118 0.10 4.76 9.23
C ILE A 118 -0.86 4.49 8.07
N LEU A 119 -2.13 4.38 8.41
CA LEU A 119 -3.24 4.41 7.47
C LEU A 119 -3.59 5.88 7.20
N ALA A 120 -3.35 6.35 5.98
CA ALA A 120 -3.59 7.73 5.61
C ALA A 120 -4.71 7.84 4.56
N THR A 121 -5.64 8.77 4.76
CA THR A 121 -6.62 9.13 3.72
C THR A 121 -6.17 10.36 2.93
N SER A 122 -6.34 10.34 1.61
CA SER A 122 -6.04 11.46 0.70
C SER A 122 -7.29 11.92 -0.07
N MET A 123 -7.15 12.92 -0.98
CA MET A 123 -8.22 13.39 -1.87
C MET A 123 -9.47 13.94 -1.16
N TRP A 124 -9.29 14.54 0.02
CA TRP A 124 -10.37 15.16 0.78
C TRP A 124 -11.02 16.35 0.05
N ASP A 125 -10.35 16.92 -0.95
CA ASP A 125 -10.85 17.98 -1.83
C ASP A 125 -11.86 17.48 -2.89
N LYS A 126 -12.03 16.15 -3.02
CA LYS A 126 -12.88 15.52 -4.05
C LYS A 126 -14.25 15.06 -3.53
N VAL A 127 -14.52 15.18 -2.24
CA VAL A 127 -15.78 14.75 -1.62
C VAL A 127 -16.37 15.85 -0.75
N SER A 128 -17.67 15.79 -0.50
CA SER A 128 -18.28 16.65 0.52
C SER A 128 -17.78 16.25 1.92
N PRO A 129 -17.74 17.17 2.91
CA PRO A 129 -17.35 16.85 4.27
C PRO A 129 -18.19 15.73 4.91
N GLU A 130 -19.49 15.68 4.62
CA GLU A 130 -20.40 14.67 5.14
C GLU A 130 -20.07 13.28 4.56
N GLU A 131 -19.90 13.21 3.24
CA GLU A 131 -19.55 11.98 2.54
C GLU A 131 -18.18 11.44 2.99
N GLY A 132 -17.18 12.32 3.06
CA GLY A 132 -15.85 11.96 3.53
C GLY A 132 -15.86 11.45 4.98
N LEU A 133 -16.66 12.05 5.86
CA LEU A 133 -16.81 11.61 7.25
C LEU A 133 -17.49 10.23 7.33
N ASN A 134 -18.53 9.98 6.52
CA ASN A 134 -19.19 8.68 6.49
C ASN A 134 -18.25 7.57 6.00
N ARG A 135 -17.51 7.82 4.92
CA ARG A 135 -16.52 6.88 4.38
C ARG A 135 -15.36 6.65 5.34
N GLU A 136 -14.89 7.68 6.02
CA GLU A 136 -13.86 7.54 7.05
C GLU A 136 -14.31 6.62 8.19
N ARG A 137 -15.55 6.79 8.68
CA ARG A 137 -16.09 5.89 9.71
C ARG A 137 -16.17 4.46 9.24
N GLU A 138 -16.57 4.24 7.98
CA GLU A 138 -16.62 2.91 7.37
C GLU A 138 -15.22 2.29 7.24
N LEU A 139 -14.24 3.06 6.78
CA LEU A 139 -12.83 2.64 6.71
C LEU A 139 -12.32 2.21 8.07
N GLN A 140 -12.46 3.04 9.10
CA GLN A 140 -11.98 2.73 10.44
C GLN A 140 -12.73 1.58 11.10
N GLY A 141 -14.07 1.54 10.97
CA GLY A 141 -14.92 0.55 11.64
C GLY A 141 -14.85 -0.85 11.01
N ASN A 142 -14.73 -0.91 9.68
CA ASN A 142 -14.84 -2.18 8.96
C ASN A 142 -13.49 -2.65 8.43
N PHE A 143 -12.83 -1.83 7.62
CA PHE A 143 -11.67 -2.27 6.82
C PHE A 143 -10.34 -2.17 7.59
N TRP A 144 -10.19 -1.13 8.39
CA TRP A 144 -8.96 -0.84 9.14
C TRP A 144 -9.02 -1.23 10.60
N SER A 145 -10.17 -1.73 11.07
CA SER A 145 -10.38 -2.15 12.45
C SER A 145 -9.29 -3.09 12.95
N VAL A 146 -8.90 -4.08 12.14
CA VAL A 146 -7.82 -5.01 12.49
C VAL A 146 -6.47 -4.30 12.59
N PHE A 147 -6.12 -3.45 11.63
CA PHE A 147 -4.86 -2.72 11.66
C PHE A 147 -4.75 -1.85 12.91
N MET A 148 -5.83 -1.12 13.23
CA MET A 148 -5.91 -0.28 14.42
C MET A 148 -5.84 -1.11 15.70
N ALA A 149 -6.45 -2.30 15.74
CA ALA A 149 -6.34 -3.22 16.87
C ALA A 149 -4.90 -3.70 17.12
N PHE A 150 -4.07 -3.79 16.07
CA PHE A 150 -2.65 -4.10 16.17
C PHE A 150 -1.74 -2.85 16.24
N GLY A 151 -2.32 -1.68 16.52
CA GLY A 151 -1.58 -0.46 16.83
C GLY A 151 -1.28 0.45 15.64
N ALA A 152 -1.78 0.15 14.44
CA ALA A 152 -1.64 1.07 13.31
C ALA A 152 -2.33 2.40 13.62
N GLN A 153 -1.69 3.50 13.26
CA GLN A 153 -2.23 4.84 13.45
C GLN A 153 -3.00 5.30 12.23
N TYR A 154 -3.98 6.18 12.43
CA TYR A 154 -4.77 6.78 11.36
C TYR A 154 -4.51 8.29 11.24
N CYS A 155 -4.42 8.80 10.01
CA CYS A 155 -4.27 10.23 9.70
C CYS A 155 -5.04 10.66 8.44
N ARG A 156 -5.45 11.93 8.39
CA ARG A 156 -5.88 12.59 7.15
C ARG A 156 -4.71 13.34 6.53
N HIS A 157 -4.46 13.13 5.24
CA HIS A 157 -3.56 13.93 4.42
C HIS A 157 -4.37 14.97 3.64
N ASP A 158 -4.15 16.25 3.94
CA ASP A 158 -4.84 17.40 3.35
C ASP A 158 -4.19 17.92 2.05
N ALA A 159 -3.36 17.10 1.40
CA ALA A 159 -2.56 17.46 0.23
C ALA A 159 -1.51 18.56 0.45
N SER A 160 -1.26 19.00 1.70
CA SER A 160 -0.20 19.97 2.02
C SER A 160 1.14 19.32 2.33
N ALA A 161 2.22 20.08 2.12
CA ALA A 161 3.56 19.71 2.57
C ALA A 161 3.63 19.52 4.09
N GLN A 162 2.86 20.30 4.86
CA GLN A 162 2.85 20.23 6.32
C GLN A 162 2.27 18.90 6.80
N SER A 163 1.13 18.46 6.26
CA SER A 163 0.55 17.17 6.65
C SER A 163 1.40 16.00 6.18
N ALA A 164 2.02 16.08 4.99
CA ALA A 164 2.93 15.05 4.50
C ALA A 164 4.16 14.87 5.42
N LYS A 165 4.82 15.98 5.78
CA LYS A 165 5.95 15.97 6.72
C LYS A 165 5.54 15.48 8.10
N LYS A 166 4.38 15.91 8.62
CA LYS A 166 3.85 15.45 9.91
C LYS A 166 3.65 13.94 9.92
N ILE A 167 3.00 13.38 8.90
CA ILE A 167 2.78 11.93 8.77
C ILE A 167 4.11 11.18 8.70
N ALA A 168 5.07 11.65 7.90
CA ALA A 168 6.39 11.03 7.82
C ALA A 168 7.12 11.06 9.17
N SER A 169 7.06 12.19 9.87
CA SER A 169 7.74 12.39 11.16
C SER A 169 7.25 11.46 12.25
N MET A 170 5.97 11.06 12.23
CA MET A 170 5.40 10.09 13.16
C MET A 170 6.06 8.70 13.09
N LEU A 171 6.70 8.37 11.97
CA LEU A 171 7.38 7.08 11.78
C LEU A 171 8.89 7.15 12.08
N MET A 172 9.46 8.34 12.18
CA MET A 172 10.92 8.53 12.21
C MET A 172 11.59 8.08 13.52
N ASP A 173 10.82 7.97 14.60
CA ASP A 173 11.31 7.51 15.92
C ASP A 173 10.95 6.05 16.22
N ASN A 174 10.30 5.36 15.28
CA ASN A 174 9.98 3.94 15.44
C ASN A 174 11.25 3.08 15.40
N GLU A 175 11.23 1.99 16.16
CA GLU A 175 12.26 0.96 16.10
C GLU A 175 12.28 0.31 14.69
N PRO A 176 13.42 0.33 13.98
CA PRO A 176 13.51 -0.25 12.64
C PRO A 176 13.23 -1.75 12.64
N PHE A 177 12.42 -2.21 11.70
CA PHE A 177 11.95 -3.60 11.61
C PHE A 177 12.11 -4.19 10.21
N PHE A 178 12.09 -5.51 10.15
CA PHE A 178 11.93 -6.27 8.91
C PHE A 178 10.46 -6.62 8.70
N LEU A 179 10.00 -6.55 7.46
CA LEU A 179 8.66 -7.01 7.09
C LEU A 179 8.59 -8.53 7.20
N GLU A 180 7.40 -9.08 7.44
CA GLU A 180 7.19 -10.53 7.45
C GLU A 180 7.63 -11.15 6.12
N LEU A 181 7.28 -10.53 4.98
CA LEU A 181 7.73 -10.98 3.66
C LEU A 181 9.26 -11.06 3.56
N GLN A 182 9.95 -10.07 4.12
CA GLN A 182 11.40 -9.98 4.09
C GLN A 182 12.05 -11.06 4.98
N GLU A 183 11.47 -11.36 6.14
CA GLU A 183 11.93 -12.46 7.00
C GLU A 183 11.63 -13.82 6.36
N GLU A 184 10.44 -14.04 5.81
CA GLU A 184 10.07 -15.30 5.16
C GLU A 184 10.99 -15.63 3.99
N MET A 185 11.33 -14.63 3.16
CA MET A 185 12.21 -14.85 2.01
C MET A 185 13.68 -14.90 2.42
N GLY A 186 14.13 -13.97 3.29
CA GLY A 186 15.54 -13.82 3.63
C GLY A 186 16.04 -14.78 4.71
N LYS A 187 15.24 -15.02 5.75
CA LYS A 187 15.60 -15.89 6.88
C LYS A 187 15.15 -17.32 6.67
N ASP A 188 13.89 -17.51 6.27
CA ASP A 188 13.29 -18.83 6.11
C ASP A 188 13.52 -19.43 4.71
N ASN A 189 14.16 -18.69 3.79
CA ASN A 189 14.43 -19.09 2.40
C ASN A 189 13.19 -19.56 1.63
N LYS A 190 12.01 -18.98 1.93
CA LYS A 190 10.78 -19.28 1.19
C LYS A 190 10.83 -18.61 -0.18
N ALA A 191 10.41 -19.32 -1.23
CA ALA A 191 10.10 -18.67 -2.50
C ALA A 191 8.89 -17.73 -2.30
N LEU A 192 8.78 -16.66 -3.11
CA LEU A 192 7.69 -15.67 -2.97
C LEU A 192 6.31 -16.32 -2.89
N LYS A 193 6.03 -17.30 -3.75
CA LYS A 193 4.78 -18.07 -3.75
C LYS A 193 4.48 -18.77 -2.41
N ASP A 194 5.52 -19.15 -1.67
CA ASP A 194 5.42 -19.88 -0.40
C ASP A 194 5.42 -18.94 0.82
N THR A 195 5.37 -17.62 0.60
CA THR A 195 5.21 -16.61 1.66
C THR A 195 3.74 -16.44 2.03
N ALA A 196 3.45 -15.83 3.18
CA ALA A 196 2.08 -15.53 3.60
C ALA A 196 1.37 -14.61 2.59
N ALA A 197 2.05 -13.58 2.10
CA ALA A 197 1.52 -12.67 1.08
C ALA A 197 1.35 -13.36 -0.28
N GLY A 198 2.34 -14.15 -0.70
CA GLY A 198 2.29 -14.89 -1.97
C GLY A 198 1.18 -15.94 -2.02
N ARG A 199 0.92 -16.64 -0.92
CA ARG A 199 -0.22 -17.56 -0.83
C ARG A 199 -1.56 -16.84 -0.92
N GLU A 200 -1.70 -15.68 -0.29
CA GLU A 200 -2.95 -14.92 -0.32
C GLU A 200 -3.28 -14.46 -1.75
N ILE A 201 -2.31 -13.90 -2.48
CA ILE A 201 -2.54 -13.48 -3.86
C ILE A 201 -2.82 -14.66 -4.80
N MET A 202 -2.11 -15.78 -4.65
CA MET A 202 -2.40 -16.97 -5.46
C MET A 202 -3.79 -17.55 -5.16
N SER A 203 -4.21 -17.55 -3.90
CA SER A 203 -5.57 -17.98 -3.54
C SER A 203 -6.62 -17.09 -4.21
N GLN A 204 -6.39 -15.78 -4.29
CA GLN A 204 -7.28 -14.86 -4.98
C GLN A 204 -7.34 -15.13 -6.49
N LEU A 205 -6.18 -15.36 -7.12
CA LEU A 205 -6.12 -15.71 -8.54
C LEU A 205 -6.81 -17.03 -8.88
N SER A 206 -6.66 -18.04 -8.01
CA SER A 206 -7.36 -19.32 -8.17
C SER A 206 -8.88 -19.15 -8.08
N GLN A 207 -9.37 -18.39 -7.10
CA GLN A 207 -10.80 -18.11 -6.94
C GLN A 207 -11.36 -17.33 -8.14
N LEU A 208 -10.63 -16.33 -8.63
CA LEU A 208 -11.03 -15.56 -9.81
C LEU A 208 -11.12 -16.45 -11.05
N LYS A 209 -10.15 -17.34 -11.25
CA LYS A 209 -10.13 -18.27 -12.38
C LYS A 209 -11.30 -19.25 -12.33
N GLU A 210 -11.61 -19.81 -11.17
CA GLU A 210 -12.76 -20.71 -10.99
C GLU A 210 -14.08 -20.00 -11.31
N GLN A 211 -14.23 -18.76 -10.85
CA GLN A 211 -15.41 -17.96 -11.11
C GLN A 211 -15.58 -17.66 -12.61
N GLN A 212 -14.50 -17.26 -13.29
CA GLN A 212 -14.51 -17.03 -14.74
C GLN A 212 -14.84 -18.31 -15.52
N GLN A 213 -14.32 -19.46 -15.10
CA GLN A 213 -14.63 -20.75 -15.74
C GLN A 213 -16.11 -21.10 -15.60
N LYS A 214 -16.71 -20.84 -14.44
CA LYS A 214 -18.13 -21.07 -14.19
C LYS A 214 -19.00 -20.16 -15.06
N GLU A 215 -18.70 -18.87 -15.11
CA GLU A 215 -19.43 -17.90 -15.94
C GLU A 215 -19.34 -18.23 -17.44
N LEU A 216 -18.16 -18.67 -17.92
CA LEU A 216 -17.98 -19.14 -19.30
C LEU A 216 -18.75 -20.42 -19.61
N ALA A 217 -18.92 -21.32 -18.64
CA ALA A 217 -19.71 -22.53 -18.81
C ALA A 217 -21.20 -22.19 -18.90
N GLU A 218 -21.71 -21.36 -18.00
CA GLU A 218 -23.11 -20.89 -18.00
C GLU A 218 -23.45 -20.15 -19.30
N MET A 219 -22.55 -19.29 -19.80
CA MET A 219 -22.76 -18.57 -21.05
C MET A 219 -22.81 -19.50 -22.29
N LYS A 220 -22.06 -20.61 -22.26
CA LYS A 220 -22.10 -21.63 -23.32
C LYS A 220 -23.38 -22.47 -23.28
N GLU A 221 -24.00 -22.65 -22.12
CA GLU A 221 -25.28 -23.36 -21.99
C GLU A 221 -26.48 -22.51 -22.43
N MET A 222 -26.32 -21.19 -22.52
CA MET A 222 -27.36 -20.25 -23.00
C MET A 222 -27.39 -20.07 -24.53
N LEU A 223 -26.43 -20.64 -25.26
CA LEU A 223 -26.30 -20.59 -26.73
C LEU A 223 -26.77 -21.91 -27.36
#